data_AF-A0A834XBC2-F1
#
_entry.id   AF-A0A834XBC2-F1
#
_cell.length_a   1.000
_cell.length_b   1.000
_cell.length_c   1.000
_cell.angle_alpha   90.00
_cell.angle_beta   90.00
_cell.angle_gamma   90.00
#
_symmetry.space_group_name_H-M   'P 1'
#
loop_
_entity.id
_entity.type
_entity.pdbx_description
1 polymer ?
#
loop_
_entity_poly.entity_id
_entity_poly.type
_entity_poly.pdbx_seq_one_letter_code
_entity_poly.pdbx_strand_id
1 'polypeptide(L)'
;MDGSKAPGLDGSLPPMFFQKTWSVFEHDIYHVVSSFLNRGHMLRELNLTNMSLIPKTESPASISDYRPIGLCNVVYKIISKVLTNRL
;
A
#
# COMPACT_ATOMS: atom_id res chain seq x y z
N MET A 1 -1.67 4.58 10.09
CA MET A 1 -0.49 4.38 9.20
C MET A 1 0.42 5.58 9.41
N ASP A 2 1.74 5.38 9.47
CA ASP A 2 2.68 6.49 9.42
C ASP A 2 2.59 7.19 8.04
N GLY A 3 2.48 8.51 8.07
CA GLY A 3 2.31 9.36 6.90
C GLY A 3 3.57 9.49 6.03
N SER A 4 4.75 9.33 6.62
CA SER A 4 6.05 9.57 5.95
C SER A 4 6.51 8.41 5.06
N LYS A 5 5.74 7.32 5.00
CA LYS A 5 6.11 6.14 4.21
C LYS A 5 6.14 6.46 2.71
N ALA A 6 7.05 5.79 2.00
CA ALA A 6 7.18 5.90 0.56
C ALA A 6 5.87 5.57 -0.18
N PRO A 7 5.55 6.31 -1.26
CA PRO A 7 4.36 6.09 -2.07
C PRO A 7 4.43 4.75 -2.83
N GLY A 8 3.28 4.22 -3.24
CA GLY A 8 3.19 3.04 -4.09
C GLY A 8 3.23 3.38 -5.58
N LEU A 9 2.73 2.46 -6.42
CA LEU A 9 2.52 2.71 -7.86
C LEU A 9 1.34 3.65 -8.14
N ASP A 10 0.70 4.19 -7.10
CA ASP A 10 -0.46 5.08 -7.14
C ASP A 10 -0.12 6.52 -7.54
N GLY A 11 0.94 6.70 -8.34
CA GLY A 11 1.26 7.99 -8.93
C GLY A 11 1.86 8.99 -7.94
N SER A 12 2.78 8.56 -7.06
CA SER A 12 3.55 9.43 -6.15
C SER A 12 2.76 10.09 -4.99
N LEU A 13 1.61 9.54 -4.59
CA LEU A 13 0.83 10.03 -3.45
C LEU A 13 1.25 9.34 -2.14
N PRO A 14 1.93 10.02 -1.20
CA PRO A 14 2.30 9.43 0.08
C PRO A 14 1.06 9.27 0.97
N PRO A 15 1.09 8.41 2.01
CA PRO A 15 -0.04 8.27 2.93
C PRO A 15 -0.47 9.57 3.60
N MET A 16 0.45 10.53 3.81
CA MET A 16 0.10 11.89 4.28
C MET A 16 -0.90 12.60 3.38
N PHE A 17 -0.87 12.38 2.06
CA PHE A 17 -1.83 12.98 1.14
C PHE A 17 -3.24 12.53 1.51
N PHE A 18 -3.47 11.22 1.58
CA PHE A 18 -4.76 10.63 1.94
C PHE A 18 -5.24 11.02 3.35
N GLN A 19 -4.32 11.25 4.29
CA GLN A 19 -4.68 11.73 5.62
C GLN A 19 -5.16 13.19 5.59
N LYS A 20 -4.50 14.05 4.81
CA LYS A 20 -4.87 15.47 4.68
C LYS A 20 -6.14 15.66 3.85
N THR A 21 -6.36 14.82 2.85
CA THR A 21 -7.53 14.87 1.95
C THR A 21 -8.57 13.81 2.29
N TRP A 22 -8.57 13.28 3.52
CA TRP A 22 -9.43 12.16 3.91
C TRP A 22 -10.91 12.43 3.63
N SER A 23 -11.40 13.63 3.97
CA SER A 23 -12.79 14.03 3.74
C SER A 23 -13.23 14.00 2.26
N VAL A 24 -12.27 14.02 1.32
CA VAL A 24 -12.56 13.92 -0.11
C VAL A 24 -12.76 12.46 -0.53
N PHE A 25 -11.95 11.55 0.03
CA PHE A 25 -11.87 10.16 -0.42
C PHE A 25 -12.56 9.15 0.50
N GLU A 26 -13.02 9.57 1.69
CA GLU A 26 -13.53 8.65 2.71
C GLU A 26 -14.69 7.78 2.21
N HIS A 27 -15.59 8.37 1.42
CA HIS A 27 -16.75 7.66 0.89
C HIS A 27 -16.34 6.62 -0.16
N ASP A 28 -15.46 7.01 -1.09
CA ASP A 28 -14.97 6.12 -2.13
C ASP A 28 -14.14 4.97 -1.56
N ILE A 29 -13.25 5.27 -0.60
CA ILE A 29 -12.45 4.27 0.09
C ILE A 29 -13.37 3.30 0.86
N TYR A 30 -14.39 3.81 1.54
CA TYR A 30 -15.38 2.97 2.20
C TYR A 30 -16.07 2.02 1.22
N HIS A 31 -16.54 2.53 0.07
CA HIS A 31 -17.20 1.70 -0.94
C HIS A 31 -16.29 0.64 -1.53
N VAL A 32 -15.04 0.99 -1.83
CA VAL A 32 -14.05 0.04 -2.35
C VAL A 32 -13.77 -1.07 -1.33
N VAL A 33 -13.51 -0.71 -0.07
CA VAL A 33 -13.27 -1.69 1.00
C VAL A 33 -14.50 -2.56 1.22
N SER A 34 -15.69 -1.97 1.32
CA SER A 34 -16.95 -2.69 1.52
C SER A 34 -17.25 -3.64 0.36
N SER A 35 -17.10 -3.17 -0.89
CA SER A 35 -17.28 -4.00 -2.08
C SER A 35 -16.30 -5.17 -2.09
N PHE A 36 -15.03 -4.94 -1.78
CA PHE A 36 -14.03 -6.00 -1.65
C PHE A 36 -14.40 -7.03 -0.58
N LEU A 37 -14.84 -6.59 0.61
CA LEU A 37 -15.21 -7.51 1.69
C LEU A 37 -16.47 -8.33 1.39
N ASN A 38 -17.42 -7.78 0.63
CA ASN A 38 -18.67 -8.46 0.28
C ASN A 38 -18.54 -9.36 -0.96
N ARG A 39 -17.75 -8.94 -1.96
CA ARG A 39 -17.64 -9.63 -3.26
C ARG A 39 -16.34 -10.40 -3.43
N GLY A 40 -15.31 -10.12 -2.65
CA GLY A 40 -14.00 -10.78 -2.70
C GLY A 40 -13.10 -10.36 -3.87
N HIS A 41 -13.50 -9.38 -4.67
CA HIS A 41 -12.74 -8.94 -5.85
C HIS A 41 -12.05 -7.60 -5.61
N MET A 42 -10.75 -7.54 -5.92
CA MET A 42 -9.94 -6.33 -5.87
C MET A 42 -9.60 -5.87 -7.29
N LEU A 43 -9.66 -4.55 -7.53
CA LEU A 43 -9.19 -3.95 -8.78
C LEU A 43 -7.70 -4.28 -8.99
N ARG A 44 -7.34 -4.68 -10.21
CA ARG A 44 -5.99 -5.16 -10.53
C ARG A 44 -4.94 -4.08 -10.22
N GLU A 45 -5.27 -2.84 -10.49
CA GLU A 45 -4.46 -1.65 -10.30
C GLU A 45 -4.11 -1.43 -8.82
N LEU A 46 -5.04 -1.75 -7.90
CA LEU A 46 -4.81 -1.66 -6.46
C LEU A 46 -3.88 -2.77 -5.95
N ASN A 47 -3.85 -3.92 -6.64
CA ASN A 47 -2.99 -5.06 -6.30
C ASN A 47 -1.59 -4.96 -6.93
N LEU A 48 -1.28 -3.89 -7.68
CA LEU A 48 0.06 -3.67 -8.18
C LEU A 48 1.00 -3.27 -7.04
N THR A 49 2.16 -3.90 -6.98
CA THR A 49 3.20 -3.64 -5.97
C THR A 49 4.50 -3.25 -6.66
N ASN A 50 5.06 -2.07 -6.32
CA ASN A 50 6.41 -1.73 -6.76
C ASN A 50 7.41 -2.47 -5.88
N MET A 51 8.28 -3.29 -6.47
CA MET A 51 9.38 -3.90 -5.72
C MET A 51 10.58 -2.96 -5.73
N SER A 52 11.06 -2.61 -4.54
CA SER A 52 12.33 -1.89 -4.35
C SER A 52 13.30 -2.77 -3.56
N LEU A 53 14.60 -2.66 -3.86
CA LEU A 53 15.65 -3.43 -3.20
C LEU A 53 16.44 -2.51 -2.26
N ILE A 54 16.36 -2.76 -0.96
CA ILE A 54 17.11 -2.02 0.05
C ILE A 54 18.39 -2.80 0.38
N PRO A 55 19.59 -2.22 0.19
CA PRO A 55 20.84 -2.89 0.54
C PRO A 55 20.93 -3.11 2.07
N LYS A 56 21.43 -4.28 2.48
CA LYS A 56 21.67 -4.62 3.90
C LYS A 56 23.08 -4.22 4.37
N THR A 57 24.01 -4.06 3.45
CA THR A 57 25.42 -3.74 3.69
C THR A 57 25.85 -2.60 2.76
N GLU A 58 26.96 -1.92 3.07
CA GLU A 58 27.46 -0.79 2.28
C GLU A 58 27.95 -1.19 0.88
N SER A 59 28.38 -2.44 0.71
CA SER A 59 28.88 -2.98 -0.56
C SER A 59 28.19 -4.31 -0.87
N PRO A 60 26.94 -4.27 -1.34
CA PRO A 60 26.20 -5.48 -1.72
C PRO A 60 26.83 -6.10 -2.97
N ALA A 61 27.13 -7.39 -2.91
CA ALA A 61 27.78 -8.13 -4.01
C ALA A 61 26.88 -9.22 -4.60
N SER A 62 25.80 -9.57 -3.89
CA SER A 62 24.85 -10.62 -4.26
C SER A 62 23.42 -10.17 -4.03
N ILE A 63 22.46 -10.81 -4.71
CA ILE A 63 21.03 -10.51 -4.52
C ILE A 63 20.56 -10.75 -3.08
N SER A 64 21.20 -11.69 -2.37
CA SER A 64 20.97 -11.97 -0.95
C SER A 64 21.33 -10.80 -0.03
N ASP A 65 22.18 -9.87 -0.49
CA ASP A 65 22.55 -8.67 0.25
C ASP A 65 21.48 -7.58 0.20
N TYR A 66 20.41 -7.80 -0.56
CA TYR A 66 19.27 -6.91 -0.62
C TYR A 66 18.09 -7.47 0.16
N ARG A 67 17.30 -6.56 0.74
CA ARG A 67 15.98 -6.84 1.29
C ARG A 67 14.95 -6.28 0.31
N PRO A 68 14.13 -7.12 -0.35
CA PRO A 68 13.04 -6.62 -1.15
C PRO A 68 11.98 -5.98 -0.24
N ILE A 69 11.48 -4.81 -0.64
CA ILE A 69 10.33 -4.16 -0.05
C ILE A 69 9.26 -3.96 -1.11
N GLY A 70 8.03 -4.36 -0.81
CA GLY A 70 6.87 -4.09 -1.64
C GLY A 70 6.22 -2.76 -1.27
N LEU A 71 6.20 -1.81 -2.20
CA LEU A 71 5.47 -0.56 -2.07
C LEU A 71 4.11 -0.71 -2.74
N CYS A 72 3.11 -1.06 -1.92
CA CYS A 72 1.72 -1.21 -2.36
C CYS A 72 0.94 0.11 -2.23
N ASN A 73 -0.17 0.21 -2.98
CA ASN A 73 -1.14 1.30 -2.93
C ASN A 73 -1.68 1.51 -1.49
N VAL A 74 -1.97 2.75 -1.10
CA VAL A 74 -2.52 3.07 0.22
C VAL A 74 -3.86 2.36 0.48
N VAL A 75 -4.75 2.30 -0.51
CA VAL A 75 -6.05 1.60 -0.42
C VAL A 75 -5.85 0.10 -0.19
N TYR A 76 -4.87 -0.52 -0.86
CA TYR A 76 -4.50 -1.92 -0.60
C TYR A 76 -4.09 -2.12 0.87
N LYS A 77 -3.24 -1.23 1.39
CA LYS A 77 -2.81 -1.29 2.80
C LYS A 77 -3.98 -1.10 3.77
N ILE A 78 -4.98 -0.28 3.42
CA ILE A 78 -6.21 -0.12 4.22
C ILE A 78 -6.98 -1.43 4.24
N ILE A 79 -7.24 -2.04 3.08
CA ILE A 79 -7.94 -3.32 2.97
C ILE A 79 -7.23 -4.41 3.79
N SER A 80 -5.91 -4.57 3.61
CA SER A 80 -5.13 -5.54 4.36
C SER A 80 -5.21 -5.31 5.87
N LYS A 81 -5.18 -4.05 6.32
CA LYS A 81 -5.32 -3.73 7.75
C LYS A 81 -6.72 -4.07 8.28
N VAL A 82 -7.77 -3.81 7.51
CA VAL A 82 -9.14 -4.19 7.87
C VAL A 82 -9.27 -5.71 7.95
N LEU A 83 -8.71 -6.45 7.00
CA LEU A 83 -8.69 -7.93 7.04
C LEU A 83 -7.98 -8.47 8.27
N THR A 84 -6.76 -7.97 8.57
CA THR A 84 -6.01 -8.39 9.78
C THR A 84 -6.75 -8.08 11.07
N ASN A 85 -7.57 -7.02 11.10
CA ASN A 85 -8.37 -6.70 12.30
C ASN A 85 -9.64 -7.56 12.42
N ARG A 86 -10.07 -8.24 11.34
CA ARG A 86 -11.24 -9.14 11.35
C ARG A 86 -10.87 -10.58 11.74
N LEU A 87 -9.62 -10.97 11.52
CA LEU A 87 -9.06 -12.27 11.90
C LEU A 87 -8.53 -12.23 13.33
#